data_AF-A0A645I8L8-F1
#
_entry.id   AF-A0A645I8L8-F1
#
_cell.length_a   1.000
_cell.length_b   1.000
_cell.length_c   1.000
_cell.angle_alpha   90.00
_cell.angle_beta   90.00
_cell.angle_gamma   90.00
#
_symmetry.space_group_name_H-M   'P 1'
#
loop_
_entity.id
_entity.type
_entity.pdbx_description
1 polymer ?
#
loop_
_entity_poly.entity_id
_entity_poly.type
_entity_poly.pdbx_seq_one_letter_code
_entity_poly.pdbx_strand_id
1 'polypeptide(L)'
;MTFPLIFLAIPTLLAGFIPFGQFVTADRAPYSIHMDWLVAVISVIVALEAIFIASKLYQHPDKKPATVPSGLKGFHKAASHRFYVDEVYLLITRKILFNGISRAFAWFDRHVVDGFINGLATATDWLSVRIRGFQSGETEWYAWVFLFGTLLITAWMLFV
;
A
#
# COMPACT_ATOMS: atom_id res chain seq x y z
N MET A 1 27.90 -4.70 -21.69
CA MET A 1 27.91 -4.05 -20.36
C MET A 1 28.83 -2.82 -20.32
N THR A 2 29.98 -2.83 -21.01
CA THR A 2 30.88 -1.67 -21.12
C THR A 2 30.23 -0.47 -21.81
N PHE A 3 29.44 -0.68 -22.87
CA PHE A 3 28.79 0.40 -23.61
C PHE A 3 27.82 1.24 -22.75
N PRO A 4 26.86 0.66 -22.00
CA PRO A 4 26.03 1.43 -21.05
C PRO A 4 26.82 2.17 -19.97
N LEU A 5 27.90 1.58 -19.44
CA LEU A 5 28.70 2.20 -18.38
C LEU A 5 29.49 3.41 -18.91
N ILE A 6 30.09 3.30 -20.09
CA ILE A 6 30.80 4.42 -20.74
C ILE A 6 29.80 5.53 -21.08
N PHE A 7 28.62 5.17 -21.60
CA PHE A 7 27.56 6.13 -21.89
C PHE A 7 27.12 6.91 -20.66
N LEU A 8 27.01 6.27 -19.48
CA LEU A 8 26.68 6.95 -18.21
C LEU A 8 27.84 7.77 -17.62
N ALA A 9 29.10 7.40 -17.88
CA ALA A 9 30.25 8.14 -17.38
C ALA A 9 30.40 9.53 -18.04
N ILE A 10 30.05 9.65 -19.33
CA ILE A 10 30.11 10.90 -20.09
C ILE A 10 29.28 12.03 -19.42
N PRO A 11 27.98 11.86 -19.13
CA PRO A 11 27.20 12.88 -18.45
C PRO A 11 27.67 13.12 -17.01
N THR A 12 28.21 12.14 -16.29
CA THR A 12 28.76 12.38 -14.93
C THR A 12 29.95 13.34 -14.95
N LEU A 13 30.82 13.26 -15.97
CA LEU A 13 31.95 14.18 -16.12
C LEU A 13 31.52 15.57 -16.63
N LEU A 14 30.52 15.63 -17.50
CA LEU A 14 30.09 16.89 -18.13
C LEU A 14 29.03 17.65 -17.32
N ALA A 15 28.22 16.98 -16.50
CA ALA A 15 27.12 17.60 -15.77
C ALA A 15 27.58 18.69 -14.80
N GLY A 16 28.79 18.59 -14.23
CA GLY A 16 29.34 19.61 -13.33
C GLY A 16 29.62 20.95 -14.00
N PHE A 17 29.76 21.00 -15.33
CA PHE A 17 29.98 22.24 -16.09
C PHE A 17 28.68 22.96 -16.43
N ILE A 18 27.53 22.29 -16.28
CA ILE A 18 26.21 22.87 -16.57
C ILE A 18 25.76 23.63 -15.31
N PRO A 19 25.50 24.96 -15.39
CA PRO A 19 25.07 25.74 -14.24
C PRO A 19 23.59 25.50 -13.93
N PHE A 20 23.26 24.32 -13.40
CA PHE A 20 21.90 23.88 -13.09
C PHE A 20 21.13 24.86 -12.19
N GLY A 21 21.79 25.61 -11.32
CA GLY A 21 21.16 26.61 -10.45
C GLY A 21 20.48 27.78 -11.20
N GLN A 22 20.82 28.00 -12.48
CA GLN A 22 20.15 28.99 -13.33
C GLN A 22 18.97 28.39 -14.13
N PHE A 23 18.97 27.07 -14.34
CA PHE A 23 17.98 26.39 -15.17
C PHE A 23 16.91 25.65 -14.36
N VAL A 24 17.22 25.27 -13.12
CA VAL A 24 16.35 24.48 -12.24
C VAL A 24 16.30 25.17 -10.87
N THR A 25 15.41 26.15 -10.74
CA THR A 25 15.13 26.85 -9.48
C THR A 25 13.70 26.57 -9.03
N ALA A 26 13.50 26.33 -7.73
CA ALA A 26 12.17 26.11 -7.14
C ALA A 26 11.20 27.28 -7.42
N ASP A 27 11.72 28.52 -7.42
CA ASP A 27 10.93 29.74 -7.56
C ASP A 27 10.96 30.35 -8.98
N ARG A 28 11.54 29.64 -9.96
CA ARG A 28 11.75 30.11 -11.36
C ARG A 28 12.54 31.41 -11.54
N ALA A 29 13.13 31.96 -10.48
CA ALA A 29 14.06 33.08 -10.54
C ALA A 29 15.50 32.59 -10.77
N PRO A 30 16.35 33.34 -11.49
CA PRO A 30 17.76 32.98 -11.63
C PRO A 30 18.47 33.12 -10.27
N TYR A 31 18.96 32.01 -9.72
CA TYR A 31 19.70 31.99 -8.46
C TYR A 31 21.20 31.82 -8.73
N SER A 32 22.00 32.83 -8.36
CA SER A 32 23.46 32.73 -8.39
C SER A 32 23.96 31.98 -7.16
N ILE A 33 24.41 30.74 -7.36
CA ILE A 33 25.05 29.94 -6.32
C ILE A 33 26.40 30.60 -6.01
N HIS A 34 26.50 31.25 -4.85
CA HIS A 34 27.76 31.78 -4.36
C HIS A 34 28.54 30.62 -3.74
N MET A 35 29.71 30.31 -4.31
CA MET A 35 30.56 29.24 -3.82
C MET A 35 31.37 29.74 -2.61
N ASP A 36 31.09 29.17 -1.45
CA ASP A 36 31.96 29.34 -0.29
C ASP A 36 33.14 28.38 -0.41
N TRP A 37 34.31 28.94 -0.73
CA TRP A 37 35.54 28.19 -0.91
C TRP A 37 35.97 27.46 0.37
N LEU A 38 35.67 27.99 1.55
CA LEU A 38 36.02 27.34 2.81
C LEU A 38 35.23 26.05 2.97
N VAL A 39 33.91 26.10 2.76
CA VAL A 39 33.04 24.92 2.86
C VAL A 39 33.39 23.88 1.79
N ALA A 40 33.67 24.33 0.56
CA ALA A 40 34.07 23.45 -0.54
C ALA A 40 35.38 22.70 -0.23
N VAL A 41 36.41 23.42 0.20
CA VAL A 41 37.72 22.83 0.51
C VAL A 41 37.63 21.87 1.70
N ILE A 42 36.95 22.25 2.79
CA ILE A 42 36.78 21.37 3.95
C ILE A 42 36.04 20.09 3.56
N SER A 43 34.97 20.19 2.77
CA SER A 43 34.19 19.02 2.33
C SER A 43 35.03 18.05 1.49
N VAL A 44 35.86 18.57 0.59
CA VAL A 44 36.77 17.76 -0.22
C VAL A 44 37.83 17.07 0.64
N ILE A 45 38.44 17.79 1.59
CA ILE A 45 39.44 17.22 2.51
C ILE A 45 38.81 16.08 3.34
N VAL A 46 37.66 16.31 3.95
CA VAL A 46 36.95 15.30 4.75
C VAL A 46 36.59 14.08 3.91
N ALA A 47 36.13 14.27 2.67
CA ALA A 47 35.83 13.17 1.76
C ALA A 47 37.08 12.36 1.40
N LEU A 48 38.21 13.01 1.10
CA LEU A 48 39.48 12.34 0.80
C LEU A 48 40.01 11.56 2.00
N GLU A 49 39.94 12.12 3.21
CA GLU A 49 40.31 11.43 4.44
C GLU A 49 39.44 10.19 4.69
N ALA A 50 38.12 10.30 4.50
CA ALA A 50 37.21 9.18 4.63
C ALA A 50 37.52 8.06 3.63
N ILE A 51 37.76 8.40 2.37
CA ILE A 51 38.16 7.44 1.31
C ILE A 51 39.49 6.79 1.66
N PHE A 52 40.46 7.55 2.17
CA PHE A 52 41.76 7.03 2.57
C PHE A 52 41.66 6.02 3.72
N ILE A 53 40.90 6.36 4.77
CA ILE A 53 40.65 5.47 5.93
C ILE A 53 39.94 4.18 5.47
N ALA A 54 38.88 4.32 4.66
CA ALA A 54 38.15 3.18 4.11
C ALA A 54 39.06 2.29 3.25
N SER A 55 39.84 2.89 2.34
CA SER A 55 40.75 2.15 1.47
C SER A 55 41.77 1.36 2.30
N LYS A 56 42.41 1.99 3.29
CA LYS A 56 43.37 1.30 4.18
C LYS A 56 42.74 0.16 4.97
N LEU A 57 41.48 0.32 5.41
CA LEU A 57 40.74 -0.70 6.16
C LEU A 57 40.37 -1.93 5.30
N TYR A 58 40.06 -1.72 4.01
CA TYR A 58 39.58 -2.78 3.11
C TYR A 58 40.63 -3.32 2.12
N GLN A 59 41.86 -2.78 2.11
CA GLN A 59 42.94 -3.19 1.21
C GLN A 59 43.43 -4.65 1.41
N HIS A 60 43.25 -5.23 2.60
CA HIS A 60 43.73 -6.58 2.91
C HIS A 60 42.55 -7.52 3.28
N PRO A 61 42.04 -8.33 2.33
CA PRO A 61 40.87 -9.20 2.52
C PRO A 61 41.05 -10.23 3.65
N ASP A 62 42.29 -10.67 3.88
CA ASP A 62 42.62 -11.70 4.87
C ASP A 62 42.57 -11.18 6.31
N LYS A 63 42.67 -9.87 6.49
CA LYS A 63 42.51 -9.17 7.77
C LYS A 63 41.20 -8.39 7.75
N LYS A 64 40.07 -9.11 7.60
CA LYS A 64 38.78 -8.52 7.93
C LYS A 64 38.92 -7.87 9.31
N PRO A 65 38.40 -6.64 9.54
CA PRO A 65 38.31 -6.09 10.88
C PRO A 65 37.35 -6.97 11.71
N ALA A 66 37.86 -8.11 12.18
CA ALA A 66 37.08 -9.17 12.80
C ALA A 66 36.56 -8.76 14.18
N THR A 67 37.05 -7.65 14.71
CA THR A 67 36.67 -7.12 16.01
C THR A 67 36.27 -5.66 15.88
N VAL A 68 34.99 -5.44 15.62
CA VAL A 68 34.36 -4.16 15.95
C VAL A 68 34.58 -3.92 17.45
N PRO A 69 35.10 -2.75 17.87
CA PRO A 69 35.29 -2.43 19.28
C PRO A 69 34.04 -2.74 20.09
N SER A 70 34.19 -3.26 21.31
CA SER A 70 33.06 -3.69 22.15
C SER A 70 31.98 -2.63 22.33
N GLY A 71 32.34 -1.35 22.37
CA GLY A 71 31.40 -0.21 22.44
C GLY A 71 30.57 0.05 21.18
N LEU A 72 31.01 -0.41 20.01
CA LEU A 72 30.35 -0.17 18.72
C LEU A 72 29.53 -1.36 18.23
N LYS A 73 29.49 -2.47 18.98
CA LYS A 73 28.73 -3.68 18.61
C LYS A 73 27.24 -3.40 18.40
N GLY A 74 26.64 -2.52 19.21
CA GLY A 74 25.23 -2.13 19.07
C GLY A 74 24.96 -1.38 17.77
N PHE A 75 25.78 -0.36 17.45
CA PHE A 75 25.68 0.40 16.20
C PHE A 75 25.98 -0.45 14.98
N HIS A 76 26.99 -1.32 15.04
CA HIS A 76 27.29 -2.25 13.96
C HIS A 76 26.14 -3.24 13.73
N LYS A 77 25.55 -3.77 14.81
CA LYS A 77 24.36 -4.63 14.72
C LYS A 77 23.17 -3.87 14.11
N ALA A 78 22.88 -2.66 14.58
CA ALA A 78 21.81 -1.84 14.03
C ALA A 78 22.03 -1.53 12.55
N ALA A 79 23.22 -1.06 12.16
CA ALA A 79 23.56 -0.79 10.76
C ALA A 79 23.49 -2.06 9.88
N SER A 80 23.92 -3.22 10.40
CA SER A 80 23.81 -4.50 9.69
C SER A 80 22.35 -4.95 9.47
N HIS A 81 21.44 -4.54 10.34
CA HIS A 81 20.00 -4.73 10.22
C HIS A 81 19.29 -3.53 9.57
N ARG A 82 20.00 -2.68 8.79
CA ARG A 82 19.41 -1.49 8.14
C ARG A 82 18.63 -0.59 9.11
N PHE A 83 19.13 -0.47 10.33
CA PHE A 83 18.51 0.27 11.44
C PHE A 83 17.09 -0.20 11.81
N TYR A 84 16.77 -1.47 11.56
CA TYR A 84 15.47 -2.07 11.87
C TYR A 84 14.26 -1.45 11.15
N VAL A 85 14.50 -0.65 10.10
CA VAL A 85 13.44 0.02 9.35
C VAL A 85 12.53 -1.01 8.67
N ASP A 86 13.12 -2.04 8.07
CA ASP A 86 12.39 -3.11 7.38
C ASP A 86 11.51 -3.89 8.37
N GLU A 87 12.01 -4.18 9.56
CA GLU A 87 11.31 -4.88 10.63
C GLU A 87 10.11 -4.08 11.17
N VAL A 88 10.27 -2.76 11.34
CA VAL A 88 9.17 -1.86 11.73
C VAL A 88 8.10 -1.82 10.62
N TYR A 89 8.50 -1.70 9.36
CA TYR A 89 7.57 -1.75 8.23
C TYR A 89 6.78 -3.06 8.18
N LEU A 90 7.46 -4.20 8.39
CA LEU A 90 6.82 -5.51 8.44
C LEU A 90 5.92 -5.68 9.66
N LEU A 91 6.30 -5.13 10.81
CA LEU A 91 5.46 -5.12 12.02
C LEU A 91 4.14 -4.37 11.76
N ILE A 92 4.22 -3.15 11.23
CA ILE A 92 3.05 -2.32 10.96
C ILE A 92 2.17 -3.00 9.91
N THR A 93 2.76 -3.39 8.79
CA THR A 93 1.98 -3.91 7.66
C THR A 93 1.42 -5.30 7.96
N ARG A 94 2.25 -6.27 8.37
CA ARG A 94 1.79 -7.65 8.57
C ARG A 94 1.04 -7.86 9.87
N LYS A 95 1.55 -7.33 10.98
CA LYS A 95 0.99 -7.64 12.30
C LYS A 95 -0.21 -6.77 12.62
N ILE A 96 -0.11 -5.46 12.39
CA ILE A 96 -1.16 -4.52 12.77
C ILE A 96 -2.25 -4.48 11.69
N LEU A 97 -1.89 -4.17 10.45
CA LEU A 97 -2.88 -3.97 9.39
C LEU A 97 -3.53 -5.29 8.96
N PHE A 98 -2.76 -6.26 8.48
CA PHE A 98 -3.33 -7.50 7.93
C PHE A 98 -3.93 -8.42 9.01
N ASN A 99 -3.16 -8.72 10.07
CA ASN A 99 -3.63 -9.66 11.09
C ASN A 99 -4.61 -9.05 12.09
N GLY A 100 -4.53 -7.73 12.34
CA GLY A 100 -5.47 -7.03 13.22
C GLY A 100 -6.72 -6.60 12.45
N ILE A 101 -6.56 -5.58 11.61
CA ILE A 101 -7.68 -4.86 11.00
C ILE A 101 -8.33 -5.69 9.89
N SER A 102 -7.56 -6.14 8.90
CA SER A 102 -8.14 -6.84 7.74
C SER A 102 -8.83 -8.15 8.12
N ARG A 103 -8.28 -8.90 9.08
CA ARG A 103 -8.92 -10.13 9.56
C ARG A 103 -10.24 -9.86 10.28
N ALA A 104 -10.34 -8.79 11.07
CA ALA A 104 -11.59 -8.42 11.74
C ALA A 104 -12.67 -8.03 10.72
N PHE A 105 -12.33 -7.21 9.72
CA PHE A 105 -13.26 -6.87 8.64
C PHE A 105 -13.66 -8.09 7.82
N ALA A 106 -12.73 -8.98 7.47
CA ALA A 106 -13.03 -10.20 6.74
C ALA A 106 -13.93 -11.16 7.54
N TRP A 107 -13.79 -11.19 8.87
CA TRP A 107 -14.71 -11.95 9.72
C TRP A 107 -16.11 -11.33 9.73
N PHE A 108 -16.20 -10.00 9.87
CA PHE A 108 -17.48 -9.27 9.85
C PHE A 108 -18.24 -9.49 8.54
N ASP A 109 -17.57 -9.34 7.40
CA ASP A 109 -18.15 -9.54 6.08
C ASP A 109 -18.74 -10.96 5.93
N ARG A 110 -17.93 -11.99 6.23
CA ARG A 110 -18.36 -13.39 6.11
C ARG A 110 -19.46 -13.84 7.07
N HIS A 111 -19.61 -13.20 8.23
CA HIS A 111 -20.56 -13.66 9.23
C HIS A 111 -21.81 -12.78 9.28
N VAL A 112 -21.63 -11.47 9.14
CA VAL A 112 -22.73 -10.51 9.26
C VAL A 112 -23.33 -10.23 7.90
N VAL A 113 -22.51 -9.85 6.91
CA VAL A 113 -23.00 -9.47 5.58
C VAL A 113 -23.48 -10.70 4.81
N ASP A 114 -22.63 -11.71 4.66
CA ASP A 114 -23.01 -12.97 4.01
C ASP A 114 -24.16 -13.67 4.76
N GLY A 115 -24.12 -13.66 6.10
CA GLY A 115 -25.19 -14.23 6.92
C GLY A 115 -26.53 -13.54 6.68
N PHE A 116 -26.55 -12.21 6.58
CA PHE A 116 -27.74 -11.43 6.28
C PHE A 116 -28.29 -11.76 4.89
N ILE A 117 -27.44 -11.80 3.86
CA ILE A 117 -27.87 -12.10 2.48
C ILE A 117 -28.41 -13.54 2.38
N ASN A 118 -27.73 -14.52 2.96
CA ASN A 118 -28.21 -15.89 3.00
C ASN A 118 -29.53 -16.03 3.79
N GLY A 119 -29.70 -15.24 4.85
CA GLY A 119 -30.94 -15.15 5.61
C GLY A 119 -32.09 -14.63 4.76
N LEU A 120 -31.88 -13.55 4.01
CA LEU A 120 -32.88 -13.01 3.08
C LEU A 120 -33.25 -14.00 1.97
N ALA A 121 -32.26 -14.69 1.40
CA ALA A 121 -32.51 -15.73 0.40
C ALA A 121 -33.37 -16.85 0.99
N THR A 122 -33.03 -17.32 2.19
CA THR A 122 -33.78 -18.38 2.90
C THR A 122 -35.20 -17.94 3.22
N ALA A 123 -35.39 -16.69 3.68
CA ALA A 123 -36.72 -16.15 3.97
C ALA A 123 -37.58 -16.05 2.71
N THR A 124 -36.99 -15.63 1.58
CA THR A 124 -37.67 -15.53 0.29
C THR A 124 -38.06 -16.91 -0.24
N ASP A 125 -37.16 -17.89 -0.14
CA ASP A 125 -37.45 -19.26 -0.56
C ASP A 125 -38.54 -19.89 0.31
N TRP A 126 -38.46 -19.71 1.63
CA TRP A 126 -39.51 -20.15 2.56
C TRP A 126 -40.88 -19.55 2.22
N LEU A 127 -40.93 -18.25 1.94
CA LEU A 127 -42.15 -17.56 1.53
C LEU A 127 -42.66 -18.10 0.19
N SER A 128 -41.78 -18.31 -0.78
CA SER A 128 -42.10 -18.88 -2.09
C SER A 128 -42.73 -20.26 -1.97
N VAL A 129 -42.12 -21.16 -1.19
CA VAL A 129 -42.65 -22.51 -0.93
C VAL A 129 -44.03 -22.44 -0.26
N ARG A 130 -44.23 -21.49 0.66
CA ARG A 130 -45.52 -21.32 1.34
C ARG A 130 -46.62 -20.80 0.41
N ILE A 131 -46.29 -19.85 -0.47
CA ILE A 131 -47.23 -19.25 -1.43
C ILE A 131 -47.49 -20.19 -2.61
N ARG A 132 -46.54 -21.04 -3.02
CA ARG A 132 -46.66 -21.94 -4.17
C ARG A 132 -47.92 -22.81 -4.14
N GLY A 133 -48.40 -23.19 -2.94
CA GLY A 133 -49.64 -23.95 -2.77
C GLY A 133 -50.91 -23.22 -3.22
N PHE A 134 -50.90 -21.88 -3.37
CA PHE A 134 -52.01 -21.13 -3.92
C PHE A 134 -52.21 -21.35 -5.43
N GLN A 135 -51.20 -21.87 -6.14
CA GLN A 135 -51.32 -22.25 -7.55
C GLN A 135 -51.54 -23.76 -7.64
N SER A 136 -52.81 -24.19 -7.50
CA SER A 136 -53.22 -25.59 -7.58
C SER A 136 -53.28 -26.16 -9.00
N GLY A 137 -53.26 -25.29 -10.01
CA GLY A 137 -53.44 -25.67 -11.43
C GLY A 137 -54.90 -25.91 -11.83
N GLU A 138 -55.84 -25.73 -10.90
CA GLU A 138 -57.27 -25.97 -11.10
C GLU A 138 -57.96 -24.67 -11.57
N THR A 139 -58.60 -24.70 -12.74
CA THR A 139 -59.19 -23.51 -13.38
C THR A 139 -60.31 -22.88 -12.55
N GLU A 140 -61.04 -23.68 -11.78
CA GLU A 140 -62.13 -23.22 -10.90
C GLU A 140 -61.61 -22.31 -9.78
N TRP A 141 -60.50 -22.68 -9.14
CA TRP A 141 -59.90 -21.88 -8.07
C TRP A 141 -59.49 -20.49 -8.56
N TYR A 142 -58.90 -20.41 -9.76
CA TYR A 142 -58.54 -19.12 -10.37
C TYR A 142 -59.78 -18.25 -10.66
N ALA A 143 -60.89 -18.85 -11.10
CA ALA A 143 -62.14 -18.12 -11.34
C ALA A 143 -62.71 -17.51 -10.05
N TRP A 144 -62.69 -18.26 -8.94
CA TRP A 144 -63.11 -17.76 -7.62
C TRP A 144 -62.24 -16.59 -7.14
N VAL A 145 -60.92 -16.70 -7.26
CA VAL A 145 -59.99 -15.62 -6.88
C VAL A 145 -60.23 -14.36 -7.71
N PHE A 146 -60.45 -14.50 -9.02
CA PHE A 146 -60.72 -13.38 -9.92
C PHE A 146 -62.03 -12.66 -9.57
N LEU A 147 -63.10 -13.41 -9.32
CA LEU A 147 -64.41 -12.87 -8.99
C LEU A 147 -64.38 -12.12 -7.65
N PHE A 148 -63.80 -12.73 -6.60
CA PHE A 148 -63.63 -12.07 -5.30
C PHE A 148 -62.73 -10.84 -5.39
N GLY A 149 -61.60 -10.92 -6.11
CA GLY A 149 -60.70 -9.78 -6.29
C GLY A 149 -61.38 -8.59 -6.97
N THR A 150 -62.18 -8.85 -8.01
CA THR A 150 -62.90 -7.80 -8.74
C THR A 150 -63.97 -7.14 -7.85
N LEU A 151 -64.73 -7.93 -7.09
CA LEU A 151 -65.73 -7.43 -6.14
C LEU A 151 -65.09 -6.59 -5.02
N LEU A 152 -63.94 -7.02 -4.51
CA LEU A 152 -63.19 -6.27 -3.49
C LEU A 152 -62.69 -4.92 -4.01
N ILE A 153 -62.10 -4.88 -5.20
CA ILE A 153 -61.60 -3.64 -5.80
C ILE A 153 -62.74 -2.67 -6.11
N THR A 154 -63.85 -3.17 -6.65
CA THR A 154 -65.03 -2.34 -6.94
C THR A 154 -65.70 -1.82 -5.67
N ALA A 155 -65.82 -2.64 -4.63
CA ALA A 155 -66.29 -2.17 -3.33
C ALA A 155 -65.34 -1.10 -2.76
N TRP A 156 -64.03 -1.34 -2.77
CA TRP A 156 -63.05 -0.33 -2.34
C TRP A 156 -63.26 1.00 -3.07
N MET A 157 -63.38 0.98 -4.40
CA MET A 157 -63.59 2.20 -5.20
C MET A 157 -64.91 2.92 -4.93
N LEU A 158 -65.94 2.22 -4.45
CA LEU A 158 -67.24 2.82 -4.17
C LEU A 158 -67.32 3.40 -2.75
N PHE A 159 -66.53 2.86 -1.81
CA PHE A 159 -66.53 3.26 -0.40
C PHE A 159 -65.35 4.16 0.02
N VAL A 160 -64.36 4.34 -0.86
CA VAL A 160 -63.25 5.31 -0.74
C VAL A 160 -63.40 6.37 -1.82
#